data_AF-A0A959T934-F1
#
_entry.id   AF-A0A959T934-F1
#
_cell.length_a   1.000
_cell.length_b   1.000
_cell.length_c   1.000
_cell.angle_alpha   90.00
_cell.angle_beta   90.00
_cell.angle_gamma   90.00
#
_symmetry.space_group_name_H-M   'P 1'
#
loop_
_entity.id
_entity.type
_entity.pdbx_description
1 polymer ?
#
loop_
_entity_poly.entity_id
_entity_poly.type
_entity_poly.pdbx_seq_one_letter_code
_entity_poly.pdbx_strand_id
1 'polypeptide(L)'
;DTAAVFLEKLLELYPLDILVDNALLDLGRLYEDKLNDPEKAQQYYEKLLFEQSGSIFVPEARERFRRLRGDLPAPEEVPAPPASDPHP
;
A
#
# COMPACT_ATOMS: atom_id res chain seq x y z
N ASP A 1 12.78 9.46 4.29
CA ASP A 1 13.11 8.57 5.43
C ASP A 1 12.55 9.05 6.76
N THR A 2 12.50 10.35 7.06
CA THR A 2 11.98 10.89 8.32
C THR A 2 10.51 10.54 8.61
N ALA A 3 9.66 10.43 7.58
CA ALA A 3 8.24 10.12 7.75
C ALA A 3 7.99 8.70 8.28
N ALA A 4 8.75 7.69 7.82
CA ALA A 4 8.60 6.31 8.27
C ALA A 4 8.81 6.21 9.79
N VAL A 5 9.88 6.83 10.28
CA VAL A 5 10.29 6.78 11.68
C VAL A 5 9.25 7.43 12.60
N PHE A 6 8.60 8.52 12.17
CA PHE A 6 7.56 9.16 12.95
C PHE A 6 6.28 8.33 13.01
N LEU A 7 5.89 7.70 11.89
CA LEU A 7 4.72 6.83 11.84
C LEU A 7 4.94 5.56 12.66
N GLU A 8 6.12 4.93 12.58
CA GLU A 8 6.48 3.77 13.41
C GLU A 8 6.42 4.10 14.90
N LYS A 9 6.98 5.24 15.32
CA LYS A 9 6.88 5.71 16.71
C LYS A 9 5.45 5.98 17.15
N LEU A 10 4.59 6.49 16.25
CA LEU A 10 3.18 6.72 16.56
C LEU A 10 2.48 5.38 16.81
N LEU A 11 2.75 4.35 16.00
CA LEU A 11 2.21 3.01 16.20
C LEU A 11 2.69 2.39 17.54
N GLU A 12 3.93 2.64 17.94
CA GLU A 12 4.47 2.16 19.22
C GLU A 12 3.87 2.88 20.44
N LEU A 13 3.72 4.20 20.35
CA LEU A 13 3.26 5.04 21.46
C LEU A 13 1.73 5.01 21.61
N TYR A 14 1.00 4.87 20.51
CA TYR A 14 -0.44 5.04 20.43
C TYR A 14 -1.14 3.93 19.61
N PRO A 15 -0.98 2.64 19.97
CA PRO A 15 -1.49 1.51 19.18
C PRO A 15 -3.03 1.38 19.13
N LEU A 16 -3.75 2.14 19.96
CA LEU A 16 -5.22 2.14 20.03
C LEU A 16 -5.83 3.46 19.53
N ASP A 17 -5.01 4.36 18.97
CA ASP A 17 -5.47 5.65 18.50
C ASP A 17 -6.17 5.53 17.14
N ILE A 18 -7.06 6.48 16.88
CA ILE A 18 -7.85 6.55 15.64
C ILE A 18 -6.98 6.77 14.40
N LEU A 19 -5.70 7.11 14.59
CA LEU A 19 -4.74 7.41 13.53
C LEU A 19 -3.87 6.22 13.14
N VAL A 20 -3.98 5.10 13.87
CA VAL A 20 -3.17 3.90 13.63
C VAL A 20 -3.41 3.35 12.23
N ASP A 21 -4.65 3.39 11.77
CA ASP A 21 -5.03 2.94 10.44
C ASP A 21 -4.45 3.82 9.33
N ASN A 22 -4.47 5.15 9.51
CA ASN A 22 -3.82 6.10 8.63
C ASN A 22 -2.31 5.86 8.57
N ALA A 23 -1.67 5.69 9.74
CA ALA A 23 -0.24 5.48 9.83
C ALA A 23 0.22 4.17 9.16
N LEU A 24 -0.54 3.09 9.32
CA LEU A 24 -0.26 1.81 8.65
C LEU A 24 -0.38 1.93 7.12
N LEU A 25 -1.41 2.63 6.61
CA LEU A 25 -1.56 2.85 5.17
C LEU A 25 -0.41 3.71 4.61
N ASP A 26 -0.07 4.81 5.29
CA ASP A 26 0.98 5.72 4.86
C ASP A 26 2.37 5.06 4.93
N LEU A 27 2.63 4.22 5.94
CA LEU A 27 3.83 3.40 5.98
C LEU A 27 3.89 2.45 4.79
N GLY A 28 2.80 1.72 4.52
CA GLY A 28 2.72 0.83 3.36
C GLY A 28 3.05 1.57 2.06
N ARG A 29 2.44 2.74 1.82
CA ARG A 29 2.69 3.57 0.63
C ARG A 29 4.12 4.09 0.57
N LEU A 30 4.69 4.47 1.70
CA LEU A 30 6.05 4.96 1.77
C LEU A 30 7.06 3.85 1.44
N TYR A 31 6.85 2.65 2.00
CA TYR A 31 7.71 1.51 1.71
C TYR A 31 7.58 1.05 0.25
N GLU A 32 6.37 1.09 -0.31
CA GLU A 32 6.08 0.80 -1.71
C GLU A 32 6.71 1.83 -2.66
N ASP A 33 6.33 3.11 -2.54
CA ASP A 33 6.60 4.14 -3.54
C ASP A 33 7.96 4.84 -3.35
N LYS A 34 8.45 4.94 -2.10
CA LYS A 34 9.65 5.74 -1.79
C LYS A 34 10.86 4.89 -1.45
N LEU A 35 10.66 3.80 -0.73
CA LEU A 35 11.76 2.93 -0.28
C LEU A 35 11.95 1.72 -1.18
N ASN A 36 11.04 1.52 -2.14
CA ASN A 36 11.08 0.43 -3.12
C ASN A 36 11.22 -0.95 -2.43
N ASP A 37 10.57 -1.08 -1.27
CA ASP A 37 10.57 -2.26 -0.40
C ASP A 37 9.13 -2.80 -0.30
N PRO A 38 8.69 -3.55 -1.33
CA PRO A 38 7.33 -4.08 -1.39
C PRO A 38 7.06 -5.15 -0.33
N GLU A 39 8.08 -5.87 0.15
CA GLU A 39 7.91 -6.85 1.24
C GLU A 39 7.47 -6.14 2.52
N LYS A 40 8.15 -5.05 2.87
CA LYS A 40 7.84 -4.31 4.07
C LYS A 40 6.52 -3.53 3.93
N ALA A 41 6.21 -3.03 2.74
CA ALA A 41 4.89 -2.46 2.44
C ALA A 41 3.76 -3.47 2.65
N GLN A 42 3.93 -4.72 2.19
CA GLN A 42 2.95 -5.80 2.41
C GLN A 42 2.68 -6.04 3.89
N GLN A 43 3.71 -6.03 4.75
CA GLN A 43 3.54 -6.24 6.18
C GLN A 43 2.65 -5.17 6.84
N TYR A 44 2.80 -3.89 6.44
CA TYR A 44 1.94 -2.83 6.99
C TYR A 44 0.50 -2.90 6.47
N TYR A 45 0.31 -3.24 5.19
CA TYR A 45 -1.03 -3.48 4.65
C TYR A 45 -1.69 -4.70 5.30
N GLU A 46 -0.95 -5.76 5.54
CA GLU A 46 -1.41 -6.95 6.25
C GLU A 46 -1.88 -6.59 7.67
N LYS A 47 -1.05 -5.84 8.42
CA LYS A 47 -1.43 -5.30 9.73
C LYS A 47 -2.70 -4.47 9.66
N LEU A 48 -2.86 -3.60 8.66
CA LEU A 48 -4.09 -2.82 8.49
C LEU A 48 -5.32 -3.71 8.28
N LEU A 49 -5.18 -4.79 7.51
CA LEU A 49 -6.28 -5.70 7.20
C LEU A 49 -6.72 -6.53 8.43
N PHE A 50 -5.77 -6.97 9.26
CA PHE A 50 -6.05 -7.82 10.40
C PHE A 50 -6.31 -7.04 11.69
N GLU A 51 -5.51 -6.00 11.97
CA GLU A 51 -5.59 -5.21 13.19
C GLU A 51 -6.63 -4.08 13.07
N GLN A 52 -6.86 -3.54 11.87
CA GLN A 52 -7.77 -2.42 11.61
C GLN A 52 -8.88 -2.74 10.61
N SER A 53 -9.47 -3.94 10.74
CA SER A 53 -10.54 -4.44 9.85
C SER A 53 -11.80 -3.55 9.75
N GLY A 54 -12.00 -2.63 10.71
CA GLY A 54 -13.09 -1.63 10.69
C GLY A 54 -12.72 -0.30 10.01
N SER A 55 -11.48 -0.13 9.56
CA SER A 55 -11.02 1.11 8.94
C SER A 55 -11.56 1.28 7.51
N ILE A 56 -11.79 2.54 7.12
CA ILE A 56 -12.14 2.91 5.75
C ILE A 56 -11.04 2.60 4.73
N PHE A 57 -9.80 2.38 5.19
CA PHE A 57 -8.63 2.10 4.36
C PHE A 57 -8.43 0.61 4.05
N VAL A 58 -9.19 -0.28 4.70
CA VAL A 58 -9.15 -1.73 4.45
C VAL A 58 -9.31 -2.11 2.98
N PRO A 59 -10.27 -1.53 2.21
CA PRO A 59 -10.40 -1.83 0.79
C PRO A 59 -9.13 -1.46 -0.01
N GLU A 60 -8.51 -0.33 0.31
CA GLU A 60 -7.30 0.13 -0.36
C GLU A 60 -6.10 -0.76 -0.03
N ALA A 61 -5.84 -1.03 1.26
CA ALA A 61 -4.75 -1.92 1.66
C ALA A 61 -4.91 -3.32 1.06
N ARG A 62 -6.13 -3.82 0.91
CA ARG A 62 -6.40 -5.12 0.27
C ARG A 62 -6.07 -5.11 -1.22
N GLU A 63 -6.36 -4.01 -1.91
CA GLU A 63 -6.01 -3.85 -3.32
C GLU A 63 -4.49 -3.82 -3.49
N ARG A 64 -3.81 -2.98 -2.70
CA ARG A 64 -2.34 -2.85 -2.73
C ARG A 64 -1.63 -4.13 -2.33
N PHE A 65 -2.06 -4.79 -1.26
CA PHE A 65 -1.51 -6.08 -0.84
C PHE A 65 -1.60 -7.14 -1.95
N ARG A 66 -2.72 -7.20 -2.68
CA ARG A 66 -2.86 -8.10 -3.85
C ARG A 66 -1.96 -7.71 -5.01
N ARG A 67 -1.84 -6.42 -5.31
CA ARG A 67 -0.90 -5.92 -6.33
C ARG A 67 0.54 -6.31 -5.99
N LEU A 68 0.97 -6.12 -4.75
CA LEU A 68 2.33 -6.44 -4.30
C LEU A 68 2.62 -7.95 -4.28
N ARG A 69 1.61 -8.81 -4.07
CA ARG A 69 1.76 -10.27 -4.16
C ARG A 69 1.97 -10.77 -5.60
N GLY A 70 1.83 -9.89 -6.60
CA GLY A 70 1.95 -10.26 -8.01
C GLY A 70 0.67 -10.85 -8.62
N ASP A 71 -0.49 -10.71 -7.96
CA ASP A 71 -1.79 -11.11 -8.54
C ASP A 71 -2.24 -10.14 -9.66
N LEU A 72 -1.69 -8.92 -9.71
CA LEU A 72 -2.03 -7.89 -10.68
C LEU A 72 -0.74 -7.25 -11.22
N PRO A 73 -0.59 -7.10 -12.56
CA PRO A 73 0.56 -6.39 -13.12
C PRO A 73 0.57 -4.93 -12.66
N ALA A 74 1.76 -4.37 -12.49
CA ALA A 74 1.94 -2.95 -12.21
C ALA A 74 1.27 -2.13 -13.33
N PRO A 75 0.61 -1.00 -13.02
CA PRO A 75 -0.03 -0.16 -14.04
C PRO A 75 0.97 0.42 -15.07
N GLU A 76 2.28 0.28 -14.85
CA GLU A 76 3.33 0.69 -15.79
C GLU A 76 3.63 -0.33 -16.90
N GLU A 77 3.12 -1.56 -16.83
CA GLU A 77 3.33 -2.60 -17.85
C GLU A 77 2.11 -2.88 -18.72
N VAL A 78 1.10 -1.99 -18.73
CA VAL A 78 0.08 -2.05 -19.79
C VAL A 78 0.67 -1.29 -20.97
N PRO A 79 1.29 -1.94 -21.98
CA PRO A 79 1.56 -1.24 -23.23
C PRO A 79 0.20 -0.70 -23.69
N ALA A 80 0.16 0.60 -24.01
CA ALA A 80 -1.02 1.24 -24.58
C ALA A 80 -1.61 0.27 -25.62
N PRO A 81 -2.94 0.01 -25.59
CA PRO A 81 -3.54 -0.87 -26.60
C PRO A 81 -3.02 -0.39 -27.95
N PRO A 82 -2.44 -1.28 -28.78
CA PRO A 82 -1.89 -0.87 -30.05
C PRO A 82 -2.98 -0.05 -30.73
N ALA A 83 -2.67 1.22 -31.00
CA ALA A 83 -3.55 2.10 -31.76
C ALA A 83 -4.05 1.24 -32.91
N SER A 84 -5.36 1.04 -32.98
CA SER A 84 -5.94 0.21 -34.02
C SER A 84 -5.57 0.86 -35.34
N ASP A 85 -4.47 0.39 -35.91
CA ASP A 85 -3.97 0.82 -37.20
C ASP A 85 -5.13 0.60 -38.18
N PRO A 86 -5.43 1.60 -39.01
CA PRO A 86 -6.53 1.48 -39.96
C PRO A 86 -6.14 0.40 -40.95
N HIS A 87 -6.90 -0.70 -40.98
CA HIS A 87 -6.77 -1.66 -42.08
C HIS A 87 -7.43 -1.05 -43.35
N PRO A 88 -6.91 -1.39 -44.55
CA PRO A 88 -6.92 -0.59 -45.77
C PRO A 88 -8.29 -0.41 -46.45
#